data_AF-A0AAD4K5D2-F1
#
_entry.id   AF-A0AAD4K5D2-F1
#
_cell.length_a   1.000
_cell.length_b   1.000
_cell.length_c   1.000
_cell.angle_alpha   90.00
_cell.angle_beta   90.00
_cell.angle_gamma   90.00
#
_symmetry.space_group_name_H-M   'P 1'
#
loop_
_entity.id
_entity.type
_entity.pdbx_description
1 polymer ?
#
loop_
_entity_poly.entity_id
_entity_poly.type
_entity_poly.pdbx_seq_one_letter_code
_entity_poly.pdbx_strand_id
1 'polypeptide(L)'
;QIQPTVLVHGGSGNIADAKLAKAKLGVKKAARTGYETLLQTGSVLDAVEQAVNSLEQDGNFNAGYGSVLTYDGEVEMDAAIMHGAQLEAGCVSLARDIVHPITLARRIMEKTRHRYLADEGAMLLAASEGFDILPKGALVTDAALKSLEQFKANMDKTGASGSYGSPGTVGAVAIDACGNVAAATSTGGITGKLPGRIGDSPVLGAGTYADNETGAASATGHGESIMRFNVVSRVLALMQHGNHTIQQATEQVLLEMTKRFNETAGIIAIDYRGELGICFTSKRMSWAYQRGDELHCGVD
;
A
#
# COMPACT_ATOMS: atom_id res chain seq x y z
N GLN A 1 9.50 -10.54 24.97
CA GLN A 1 9.59 -11.32 23.72
C GLN A 1 8.63 -10.69 22.74
N ILE A 2 9.07 -10.39 21.52
CA ILE A 2 8.21 -9.74 20.51
C ILE A 2 7.18 -10.77 20.05
N GLN A 3 5.90 -10.39 20.07
CA GLN A 3 4.84 -11.23 19.55
C GLN A 3 4.73 -10.97 18.04
N PRO A 4 4.86 -12.01 17.19
CA PRO A 4 4.70 -11.85 15.75
C PRO A 4 3.37 -11.15 15.44
N THR A 5 3.41 -10.17 14.54
CA THR A 5 2.24 -9.37 14.19
C THR A 5 2.26 -9.05 12.70
N VAL A 6 1.10 -9.14 12.06
CA VAL A 6 0.88 -8.62 10.70
C VAL A 6 -0.26 -7.62 10.77
N LEU A 7 0.00 -6.40 10.30
CA LEU A 7 -0.95 -5.29 10.23
C LEU A 7 -1.12 -4.89 8.76
N VAL A 8 -2.36 -4.66 8.32
CA VAL A 8 -2.70 -4.34 6.93
C VAL A 8 -3.66 -3.15 6.86
N HIS A 9 -3.64 -2.44 5.73
CA HIS A 9 -4.68 -1.47 5.36
C HIS A 9 -5.22 -1.74 3.96
N GLY A 10 -6.50 -1.44 3.77
CA GLY A 10 -7.19 -1.49 2.47
C GLY A 10 -7.38 -0.11 1.82
N GLY A 11 -6.78 0.93 2.40
CA GLY A 11 -6.80 2.29 1.88
C GLY A 11 -7.64 3.27 2.71
N SER A 12 -7.24 4.53 2.64
CA SER A 12 -7.80 5.67 3.37
C SER A 12 -8.62 6.58 2.43
N GLY A 13 -9.78 7.04 2.86
CA GLY A 13 -10.59 7.95 2.07
C GLY A 13 -12.07 7.89 2.43
N ASN A 14 -12.93 8.12 1.44
CA ASN A 14 -14.37 8.03 1.63
C ASN A 14 -14.90 6.64 1.25
N ILE A 15 -14.76 5.68 2.17
CA ILE A 15 -15.34 4.34 1.99
C ILE A 15 -16.86 4.45 2.17
N ALA A 16 -17.63 4.21 1.12
CA ALA A 16 -19.09 4.24 1.18
C ALA A 16 -19.65 3.18 2.14
N ASP A 17 -20.76 3.47 2.83
CA ASP A 17 -21.36 2.58 3.83
C ASP A 17 -21.63 1.17 3.28
N ALA A 18 -22.11 1.08 2.05
CA ALA A 18 -22.38 -0.18 1.37
C ALA A 18 -21.13 -1.05 1.14
N LYS A 19 -19.92 -0.46 1.18
CA LYS A 19 -18.64 -1.18 1.00
C LYS A 19 -17.99 -1.59 2.32
N LEU A 20 -18.47 -1.12 3.47
CA LEU A 20 -17.82 -1.34 4.77
C LEU A 20 -17.65 -2.82 5.13
N ALA A 21 -18.70 -3.63 4.92
CA ALA A 21 -18.66 -5.05 5.25
C ALA A 21 -17.61 -5.80 4.41
N LYS A 22 -17.53 -5.50 3.10
CA LYS A 22 -16.54 -6.09 2.19
C LYS A 22 -15.13 -5.62 2.52
N ALA A 23 -14.95 -4.32 2.80
CA ALA A 23 -13.66 -3.77 3.21
C ALA A 23 -13.14 -4.47 4.47
N LYS A 24 -13.99 -4.59 5.52
CA LYS A 24 -13.63 -5.31 6.76
C LYS A 24 -13.30 -6.78 6.53
N LEU A 25 -14.05 -7.46 5.67
CA LEU A 25 -13.81 -8.87 5.35
C LEU A 25 -12.46 -9.05 4.64
N GLY A 26 -12.17 -8.21 3.65
CA GLY A 26 -10.93 -8.28 2.87
C GLY A 26 -9.68 -8.01 3.72
N VAL A 27 -9.67 -6.95 4.53
CA VAL A 27 -8.51 -6.68 5.42
C VAL A 27 -8.33 -7.76 6.48
N LYS A 28 -9.41 -8.35 7.02
CA LYS A 28 -9.33 -9.51 7.93
C LYS A 28 -8.70 -10.72 7.26
N LYS A 29 -9.13 -11.03 6.03
CA LYS A 29 -8.57 -12.13 5.24
C LYS A 29 -7.08 -11.91 5.02
N ALA A 30 -6.69 -10.71 4.57
CA ALA A 30 -5.29 -10.37 4.31
C ALA A 30 -4.41 -10.45 5.56
N ALA A 31 -4.86 -9.90 6.69
CA ALA A 31 -4.13 -9.99 7.96
C ALA A 31 -3.92 -11.44 8.41
N ARG A 32 -4.96 -12.28 8.29
CA ARG A 32 -4.87 -13.71 8.60
C ARG A 32 -3.92 -14.43 7.65
N THR A 33 -4.05 -14.23 6.34
CA THR A 33 -3.19 -14.87 5.34
C THR A 33 -1.72 -14.52 5.56
N GLY A 34 -1.40 -13.24 5.82
CA GLY A 34 -0.04 -12.84 6.12
C GLY A 34 0.49 -13.46 7.42
N TYR A 35 -0.35 -13.52 8.47
CA TYR A 35 0.04 -14.10 9.75
C TYR A 35 0.25 -15.62 9.69
N GLU A 36 -0.65 -16.35 9.04
CA GLU A 36 -0.49 -17.78 8.79
C GLU A 36 0.79 -18.07 8.00
N THR A 37 1.08 -17.24 6.98
CA THR A 37 2.34 -17.32 6.22
C THR A 37 3.54 -17.08 7.12
N LEU A 38 3.50 -16.06 7.97
CA LEU A 38 4.59 -15.76 8.92
C LEU A 38 4.88 -16.94 9.84
N LEU A 39 3.85 -17.60 10.37
CA LEU A 39 4.02 -18.77 11.23
C LEU A 39 4.57 -19.99 10.48
N GLN A 40 4.21 -20.15 9.20
CA GLN A 40 4.64 -21.28 8.38
C GLN A 40 6.08 -21.13 7.88
N THR A 41 6.48 -19.94 7.45
CA THR A 41 7.78 -19.72 6.80
C THR A 41 8.81 -19.05 7.69
N GLY A 42 8.37 -18.36 8.75
CA GLY A 42 9.22 -17.52 9.59
C GLY A 42 9.71 -16.24 8.91
N SER A 43 9.22 -15.90 7.72
CA SER A 43 9.68 -14.77 6.91
C SER A 43 8.67 -13.62 6.94
N VAL A 44 9.10 -12.46 7.46
CA VAL A 44 8.30 -11.23 7.40
C VAL A 44 8.07 -10.75 5.96
N LEU A 45 9.00 -11.03 5.04
CA LEU A 45 8.84 -10.72 3.62
C LEU A 45 7.71 -11.54 2.98
N ASP A 46 7.66 -12.84 3.27
CA ASP A 46 6.58 -13.71 2.77
C ASP A 46 5.24 -13.25 3.36
N ALA A 47 5.21 -12.88 4.63
CA ALA A 47 4.01 -12.43 5.32
C ALA A 47 3.40 -11.18 4.68
N VAL A 48 4.20 -10.13 4.43
CA VAL A 48 3.69 -8.88 3.83
C VAL A 48 3.35 -9.06 2.35
N GLU A 49 4.11 -9.86 1.61
CA GLU A 49 3.79 -10.19 0.21
C GLU A 49 2.46 -10.93 0.11
N GLN A 50 2.23 -11.98 0.90
CA GLN A 50 0.99 -12.76 0.84
C GLN A 50 -0.22 -11.97 1.35
N ALA A 51 -0.04 -11.10 2.35
CA ALA A 51 -1.09 -10.18 2.79
C ALA A 51 -1.52 -9.23 1.66
N VAL A 52 -0.56 -8.61 0.97
CA VAL A 52 -0.84 -7.69 -0.14
C VAL A 52 -1.39 -8.44 -1.36
N ASN A 53 -0.86 -9.63 -1.70
CA ASN A 53 -1.40 -10.48 -2.77
C ASN A 53 -2.89 -10.81 -2.53
N SER A 54 -3.29 -11.08 -1.28
CA SER A 54 -4.70 -11.30 -0.95
C SER A 54 -5.58 -10.08 -1.22
N LEU A 55 -5.04 -8.86 -1.11
CA LEU A 55 -5.75 -7.62 -1.39
C LEU A 55 -5.75 -7.29 -2.89
N GLU A 56 -4.66 -7.55 -3.61
CA GLU A 56 -4.54 -7.39 -5.06
C GLU A 56 -5.49 -8.32 -5.85
N GLN A 57 -5.78 -9.51 -5.31
CA GLN A 57 -6.77 -10.42 -5.92
C GLN A 57 -8.22 -10.01 -5.63
N ASP A 58 -8.45 -9.19 -4.61
CA ASP A 58 -9.80 -8.81 -4.20
C ASP A 58 -10.22 -7.52 -4.92
N GLY A 59 -11.11 -7.66 -5.90
CA GLY A 59 -11.64 -6.56 -6.71
C GLY A 59 -12.39 -5.46 -5.94
N ASN A 60 -12.50 -5.55 -4.61
CA ASN A 60 -12.98 -4.47 -3.76
C ASN A 60 -11.88 -3.44 -3.39
N PHE A 61 -10.61 -3.74 -3.62
CA PHE A 61 -9.49 -2.85 -3.28
C PHE A 61 -8.77 -2.34 -4.52
N ASN A 62 -8.24 -1.12 -4.46
CA ASN A 62 -7.57 -0.47 -5.58
C ASN A 62 -6.08 -0.90 -5.67
N ALA A 63 -5.88 -2.17 -5.97
CA ALA A 63 -4.60 -2.78 -6.34
C ALA A 63 -4.89 -4.07 -7.13
N GLY A 64 -3.95 -4.50 -7.97
CA GLY A 64 -4.12 -5.71 -8.80
C GLY A 64 -5.41 -5.68 -9.62
N TYR A 65 -6.27 -6.68 -9.44
CA TYR A 65 -7.54 -6.85 -10.15
C TYR A 65 -8.60 -5.78 -9.86
N GLY A 66 -8.52 -5.08 -8.72
CA GLY A 66 -9.45 -3.99 -8.39
C GLY A 66 -8.94 -2.59 -8.71
N SER A 67 -7.82 -2.49 -9.44
CA SER A 67 -7.15 -1.21 -9.74
C SER A 67 -8.06 -0.23 -10.49
N VAL A 68 -7.91 1.06 -10.16
CA VAL A 68 -8.52 2.16 -10.89
C VAL A 68 -7.88 2.37 -12.27
N LEU A 69 -8.59 3.10 -13.13
CA LEU A 69 -8.16 3.35 -14.50
C LEU A 69 -7.47 4.70 -14.66
N THR A 70 -6.50 4.74 -15.57
CA THR A 70 -5.96 5.97 -16.14
C THR A 70 -7.03 6.74 -16.91
N TYR A 71 -6.72 7.96 -17.33
CA TYR A 71 -7.60 8.75 -18.19
C TYR A 71 -7.94 8.02 -19.49
N ASP A 72 -7.02 7.20 -20.00
CA ASP A 72 -7.20 6.42 -21.23
C ASP A 72 -7.93 5.09 -21.03
N GLY A 73 -8.33 4.77 -19.79
CA GLY A 73 -9.08 3.55 -19.50
C GLY A 73 -8.22 2.31 -19.26
N GLU A 74 -6.92 2.48 -19.04
CA GLU A 74 -5.97 1.39 -18.81
C GLU A 74 -5.63 1.24 -17.32
N VAL A 75 -5.20 0.05 -16.92
CA VAL A 75 -4.67 -0.21 -15.57
C VAL A 75 -3.15 -0.03 -15.60
N GLU A 76 -2.63 0.81 -14.69
CA GLU A 76 -1.20 0.97 -14.42
C GLU A 76 -0.99 0.88 -12.91
N MET A 77 -0.12 -0.01 -12.45
CA MET A 77 0.04 -0.30 -11.03
C MET A 77 1.45 0.02 -10.54
N ASP A 78 1.53 0.45 -9.29
CA ASP A 78 2.77 0.71 -8.58
C ASP A 78 2.82 -0.13 -7.31
N ALA A 79 3.99 -0.67 -6.96
CA ALA A 79 4.18 -1.39 -5.70
C ALA A 79 5.64 -1.31 -5.20
N ALA A 80 5.83 -1.39 -3.89
CA ALA A 80 7.15 -1.58 -3.27
C ALA A 80 7.08 -2.56 -2.10
N ILE A 81 8.19 -3.27 -1.88
CA ILE A 81 8.43 -4.14 -0.73
C ILE A 81 9.83 -3.87 -0.19
N MET A 82 9.99 -3.91 1.13
CA MET A 82 11.25 -3.63 1.81
C MET A 82 11.44 -4.53 3.04
N HIS A 83 12.65 -5.06 3.19
CA HIS A 83 13.09 -5.83 4.36
C HIS A 83 14.00 -5.01 5.27
N GLY A 84 13.64 -4.91 6.55
CA GLY A 84 14.30 -4.02 7.50
C GLY A 84 15.70 -4.46 7.93
N ALA A 85 16.07 -5.74 7.81
CA ALA A 85 17.35 -6.23 8.35
C ALA A 85 18.59 -5.68 7.61
N GLN A 86 18.47 -5.48 6.30
CA GLN A 86 19.56 -5.00 5.43
C GLN A 86 19.11 -3.86 4.53
N LEU A 87 17.89 -3.34 4.73
CA LEU A 87 17.27 -2.31 3.89
C LEU A 87 17.15 -2.73 2.41
N GLU A 88 17.12 -4.04 2.15
CA GLU A 88 16.89 -4.59 0.82
C GLU A 88 15.47 -4.25 0.38
N ALA A 89 15.32 -3.74 -0.84
CA ALA A 89 14.05 -3.27 -1.35
C ALA A 89 13.87 -3.59 -2.83
N GLY A 90 12.63 -3.63 -3.26
CA GLY A 90 12.25 -3.71 -4.65
C GLY A 90 10.98 -2.90 -4.90
N CYS A 91 10.99 -2.16 -6.00
CA CYS A 91 9.94 -1.23 -6.38
C CYS A 91 9.61 -1.44 -7.85
N VAL A 92 8.33 -1.38 -8.19
CA VAL A 92 7.86 -1.39 -9.57
C VAL A 92 6.87 -0.26 -9.78
N SER A 93 6.96 0.37 -10.95
CA SER A 93 5.98 1.36 -11.40
C SER A 93 5.45 1.08 -12.78
N LEU A 94 4.22 1.53 -13.00
CA LEU A 94 3.54 1.41 -14.30
C LEU A 94 3.49 -0.06 -14.79
N ALA A 95 3.42 -1.01 -13.85
CA ALA A 95 3.20 -2.42 -14.16
C ALA A 95 1.78 -2.61 -14.73
N ARG A 96 1.63 -3.52 -15.68
CA ARG A 96 0.38 -3.77 -16.39
C ARG A 96 0.18 -5.27 -16.57
N ASP A 97 -1.05 -5.68 -16.81
CA ASP A 97 -1.38 -7.05 -17.26
C ASP A 97 -0.87 -8.19 -16.35
N ILE A 98 -0.56 -7.92 -15.08
CA ILE A 98 -0.26 -8.92 -14.06
C ILE A 98 -1.14 -8.67 -12.84
N VAL A 99 -1.58 -9.73 -12.16
CA VAL A 99 -2.42 -9.58 -10.95
C VAL A 99 -1.58 -9.01 -9.79
N HIS A 100 -0.30 -9.37 -9.71
CA HIS A 100 0.53 -9.20 -8.52
C HIS A 100 1.76 -8.31 -8.71
N PRO A 101 1.60 -6.97 -8.79
CA PRO A 101 2.74 -6.07 -8.86
C PRO A 101 3.63 -6.14 -7.60
N ILE A 102 3.11 -6.45 -6.41
CA ILE A 102 3.97 -6.61 -5.22
C ILE A 102 4.94 -7.78 -5.36
N THR A 103 4.52 -8.87 -6.01
CA THR A 103 5.38 -10.03 -6.26
C THR A 103 6.46 -9.66 -7.28
N LEU A 104 6.15 -8.83 -8.29
CA LEU A 104 7.16 -8.30 -9.22
C LEU A 104 8.16 -7.39 -8.51
N ALA A 105 7.70 -6.53 -7.60
CA ALA A 105 8.57 -5.71 -6.76
C ALA A 105 9.54 -6.59 -5.94
N ARG A 106 9.06 -7.69 -5.35
CA ARG A 106 9.92 -8.66 -4.66
C ARG A 106 10.94 -9.32 -5.60
N ARG A 107 10.55 -9.66 -6.82
CA ARG A 107 11.49 -10.23 -7.82
C ARG A 107 12.58 -9.24 -8.21
N ILE A 108 12.27 -7.96 -8.33
CA ILE A 108 13.27 -6.91 -8.56
C ILE A 108 14.31 -6.90 -7.42
N MET A 109 13.85 -6.97 -6.17
CA MET A 109 14.71 -7.03 -4.98
C MET A 109 15.64 -8.25 -4.98
N GLU A 110 15.11 -9.44 -5.28
CA GLU A 110 15.83 -10.71 -5.10
C GLU A 110 16.68 -11.12 -6.32
N LYS A 111 16.28 -10.71 -7.54
CA LYS A 111 16.84 -11.24 -8.79
C LYS A 111 17.68 -10.24 -9.56
N THR A 112 17.74 -8.99 -9.09
CA THR A 112 18.47 -7.93 -9.75
C THR A 112 19.37 -7.19 -8.78
N ARG A 113 20.37 -6.49 -9.31
CA ARG A 113 21.16 -5.51 -8.53
C ARG A 113 20.44 -4.16 -8.36
N HIS A 114 19.24 -4.03 -8.92
CA HIS A 114 18.47 -2.81 -9.00
C HIS A 114 17.36 -2.84 -7.95
N ARG A 115 16.86 -1.65 -7.57
CA ARG A 115 15.82 -1.50 -6.54
C ARG A 115 14.51 -1.00 -7.09
N TYR A 116 14.50 -0.52 -8.33
CA TYR A 116 13.33 0.08 -8.93
C TYR A 116 13.39 -0.09 -10.45
N LEU A 117 12.40 -0.77 -11.02
CA LEU A 117 12.12 -0.79 -12.46
C LEU A 117 10.75 -0.17 -12.75
N ALA A 118 10.56 0.34 -13.96
CA ALA A 118 9.28 0.89 -14.38
C ALA A 118 8.94 0.45 -15.81
N ASP A 119 7.63 0.43 -16.08
CA ASP A 119 7.05 0.28 -17.41
C ASP A 119 7.59 -0.95 -18.16
N GLU A 120 7.94 -0.81 -19.44
CA GLU A 120 8.40 -1.90 -20.31
C GLU A 120 9.55 -2.71 -19.69
N GLY A 121 10.51 -2.03 -19.05
CA GLY A 121 11.64 -2.71 -18.41
C GLY A 121 11.23 -3.63 -17.27
N ALA A 122 10.20 -3.25 -16.50
CA ALA A 122 9.64 -4.10 -15.45
C ALA A 122 8.86 -5.28 -16.04
N MET A 123 8.12 -5.06 -17.12
CA MET A 123 7.34 -6.10 -17.78
C MET A 123 8.21 -7.15 -18.50
N LEU A 124 9.36 -6.73 -19.05
CA LEU A 124 10.35 -7.67 -19.60
C LEU A 124 10.90 -8.60 -18.50
N LEU A 125 11.17 -8.06 -17.31
CA LEU A 125 11.57 -8.89 -16.16
C LEU A 125 10.44 -9.83 -15.73
N ALA A 126 9.20 -9.35 -15.67
CA ALA A 126 8.05 -10.17 -15.33
C ALA A 126 7.91 -11.37 -16.29
N ALA A 127 8.02 -11.12 -17.60
CA ALA A 127 8.00 -12.18 -18.60
C ALA A 127 9.17 -13.17 -18.43
N SER A 128 10.39 -12.68 -18.16
CA SER A 128 11.55 -13.56 -17.98
C SER A 128 11.49 -14.40 -16.70
N GLU A 129 10.84 -13.88 -15.65
CA GLU A 129 10.62 -14.57 -14.38
C GLU A 129 9.35 -15.45 -14.38
N GLY A 130 8.69 -15.60 -15.53
CA GLY A 130 7.56 -16.52 -15.71
C GLY A 130 6.24 -16.05 -15.12
N PHE A 131 6.02 -14.74 -15.02
CA PHE A 131 4.71 -14.20 -14.65
C PHE A 131 3.67 -14.53 -15.72
N ASP A 132 2.45 -14.80 -15.29
CA ASP A 132 1.30 -14.91 -16.19
C ASP A 132 0.91 -13.51 -16.69
N ILE A 133 1.27 -13.21 -17.94
CA ILE A 133 0.94 -11.94 -18.60
C ILE A 133 -0.46 -12.07 -19.19
N LEU A 134 -1.40 -11.37 -18.58
CA LEU A 134 -2.80 -11.41 -18.94
C LEU A 134 -3.06 -10.69 -20.28
N PRO A 135 -4.16 -11.02 -20.97
CA PRO A 135 -4.63 -10.21 -22.09
C PRO A 135 -4.95 -8.79 -21.65
N LYS A 136 -4.62 -7.82 -22.52
CA LYS A 136 -4.95 -6.42 -22.30
C LYS A 136 -6.42 -6.25 -21.89
N GLY A 137 -6.64 -5.51 -20.80
CA GLY A 137 -7.99 -5.22 -20.28
C GLY A 137 -8.53 -6.28 -19.32
N ALA A 138 -7.84 -7.40 -19.09
CA ALA A 138 -8.29 -8.45 -18.16
C ALA A 138 -8.42 -7.97 -16.70
N LEU A 139 -7.72 -6.90 -16.31
CA LEU A 139 -7.80 -6.28 -14.99
C LEU A 139 -8.86 -5.17 -14.89
N VAL A 140 -9.53 -4.83 -15.99
CA VAL A 140 -10.53 -3.76 -16.01
C VAL A 140 -11.85 -4.28 -15.44
N THR A 141 -12.40 -3.59 -14.44
CA THR A 141 -13.69 -3.94 -13.82
C THR A 141 -14.78 -2.93 -14.17
N ASP A 142 -16.04 -3.38 -14.18
CA ASP A 142 -17.21 -2.51 -14.38
C ASP A 142 -17.24 -1.35 -13.37
N ALA A 143 -16.81 -1.61 -12.13
CA ALA A 143 -16.73 -0.59 -11.09
C ALA A 143 -15.72 0.50 -11.43
N ALA A 144 -14.53 0.12 -11.93
CA ALA A 144 -13.48 1.05 -12.31
C ALA A 144 -13.87 1.87 -13.56
N LEU A 145 -14.51 1.23 -14.55
CA LEU A 145 -15.08 1.91 -15.73
C LEU A 145 -16.09 2.99 -15.31
N LYS A 146 -17.06 2.62 -14.47
CA LYS A 146 -18.07 3.55 -13.97
C LYS A 146 -17.45 4.71 -13.18
N SER A 147 -16.42 4.44 -12.38
CA SER A 147 -15.69 5.50 -11.67
C SER A 147 -14.96 6.45 -12.62
N LEU A 148 -14.36 5.94 -13.70
CA LEU A 148 -13.71 6.78 -14.71
C LEU A 148 -14.73 7.63 -15.49
N GLU A 149 -15.87 7.07 -15.88
CA GLU A 149 -16.96 7.81 -16.53
C GLU A 149 -17.46 8.97 -15.66
N GLN A 150 -17.69 8.69 -14.36
CA GLN A 150 -18.09 9.71 -13.39
C GLN A 150 -17.03 10.80 -13.24
N PHE A 151 -15.76 10.42 -13.20
CA PHE A 151 -14.64 11.37 -13.13
C PHE A 151 -14.61 12.28 -14.37
N LYS A 152 -14.69 11.72 -15.58
CA LYS A 152 -14.71 12.49 -16.83
C LYS A 152 -15.91 13.45 -16.90
N ALA A 153 -17.11 12.96 -16.54
CA ALA A 153 -18.31 13.79 -16.51
C ALA A 153 -18.24 14.94 -15.48
N ASN A 154 -17.50 14.77 -14.39
CA ASN A 154 -17.26 15.84 -13.41
C ASN A 154 -16.22 16.84 -13.92
N MET A 155 -15.14 16.37 -14.56
CA MET A 155 -14.14 17.22 -15.22
C MET A 155 -14.76 18.13 -16.28
N ASP A 156 -15.72 17.64 -17.06
CA ASP A 156 -16.43 18.45 -18.05
C ASP A 156 -17.24 19.59 -17.42
N LYS A 157 -17.69 19.42 -16.16
CA LYS A 157 -18.48 20.42 -15.43
C LYS A 157 -17.64 21.42 -14.66
N THR A 158 -16.50 20.99 -14.10
CA THR A 158 -15.66 21.81 -13.21
C THR A 158 -14.34 22.27 -13.84
N GLY A 159 -14.01 21.81 -15.05
CA GLY A 159 -12.69 21.96 -15.65
C GLY A 159 -11.60 21.29 -14.81
N ALA A 160 -10.35 21.78 -14.93
CA ALA A 160 -9.17 21.29 -14.21
C ALA A 160 -9.23 21.40 -12.67
N SER A 161 -10.31 21.94 -12.10
CA SER A 161 -10.56 21.97 -10.66
C SER A 161 -11.27 20.72 -10.12
N GLY A 162 -11.57 19.73 -10.99
CA GLY A 162 -12.15 18.46 -10.56
C GLY A 162 -11.21 17.69 -9.63
N SER A 163 -11.70 17.33 -8.45
CA SER A 163 -10.96 16.48 -7.50
C SER A 163 -10.82 15.07 -8.06
N TYR A 164 -9.61 14.51 -7.99
CA TYR A 164 -9.38 13.10 -8.30
C TYR A 164 -10.20 12.22 -7.35
N GLY A 165 -10.65 11.05 -7.84
CA GLY A 165 -11.40 10.10 -7.03
C GLY A 165 -10.64 9.69 -5.75
N SER A 166 -11.36 9.19 -4.74
CA SER A 166 -10.77 8.77 -3.47
C SER A 166 -9.61 7.78 -3.73
N PRO A 167 -8.36 8.10 -3.34
CA PRO A 167 -7.26 7.16 -3.44
C PRO A 167 -7.55 5.93 -2.58
N GLY A 168 -7.19 4.76 -3.09
CA GLY A 168 -7.24 3.52 -2.32
C GLY A 168 -5.93 2.76 -2.53
N THR A 169 -5.01 2.84 -1.58
CA THR A 169 -3.77 2.06 -1.63
C THR A 169 -3.87 0.95 -0.61
N VAL A 170 -3.37 -0.24 -0.94
CA VAL A 170 -3.31 -1.36 0.01
C VAL A 170 -1.89 -1.51 0.52
N GLY A 171 -1.74 -2.07 1.71
CA GLY A 171 -0.42 -2.32 2.25
C GLY A 171 -0.42 -3.17 3.50
N ALA A 172 0.76 -3.67 3.83
CA ALA A 172 1.01 -4.52 4.97
C ALA A 172 2.37 -4.19 5.60
N VAL A 173 2.43 -4.35 6.92
CA VAL A 173 3.67 -4.35 7.69
C VAL A 173 3.67 -5.55 8.63
N ALA A 174 4.84 -6.12 8.87
CA ALA A 174 4.99 -7.29 9.74
C ALA A 174 6.21 -7.18 10.63
N ILE A 175 6.15 -7.83 11.78
CA ILE A 175 7.30 -8.09 12.67
C ILE A 175 7.29 -9.56 13.11
N ASP A 176 8.45 -10.20 13.13
CA ASP A 176 8.62 -11.56 13.65
C ASP A 176 9.10 -11.58 15.12
N ALA A 177 9.26 -12.78 15.68
CA ALA A 177 9.73 -12.96 17.05
C ALA A 177 11.21 -12.59 17.25
N CYS A 178 11.98 -12.47 16.16
CA CYS A 178 13.38 -12.06 16.15
C CYS A 178 13.54 -10.53 16.01
N GLY A 179 12.44 -9.80 15.78
CA GLY A 179 12.44 -8.35 15.57
C GLY A 179 12.77 -7.93 14.15
N ASN A 180 12.73 -8.84 13.17
CA ASN A 180 12.80 -8.43 11.77
C ASN A 180 11.49 -7.78 11.36
N VAL A 181 11.56 -6.70 10.59
CA VAL A 181 10.39 -6.01 10.05
C VAL A 181 10.38 -6.00 8.53
N ALA A 182 9.19 -5.94 7.94
CA ALA A 182 9.00 -5.71 6.52
C ALA A 182 7.80 -4.82 6.26
N ALA A 183 7.81 -4.13 5.12
CA ALA A 183 6.71 -3.33 4.61
C ALA A 183 6.44 -3.65 3.15
N ALA A 184 5.16 -3.63 2.76
CA ALA A 184 4.71 -3.79 1.39
C ALA A 184 3.54 -2.85 1.11
N THR A 185 3.53 -2.19 -0.05
CA THR A 185 2.47 -1.27 -0.46
C THR A 185 2.21 -1.44 -1.96
N SER A 186 0.94 -1.45 -2.37
CA SER A 186 0.52 -1.67 -3.77
C SER A 186 -0.71 -0.81 -4.11
N THR A 187 -0.78 -0.30 -5.33
CA THR A 187 -1.85 0.60 -5.76
C THR A 187 -2.11 0.57 -7.27
N GLY A 188 -3.36 0.80 -7.68
CA GLY A 188 -3.71 1.24 -9.03
C GLY A 188 -3.54 2.76 -9.24
N GLY A 189 -3.24 3.52 -8.18
CA GLY A 189 -3.14 4.97 -8.20
C GLY A 189 -4.47 5.67 -7.96
N ILE A 190 -4.77 6.71 -8.74
CA ILE A 190 -5.99 7.50 -8.62
C ILE A 190 -6.80 7.45 -9.92
N THR A 191 -8.13 7.41 -9.81
CA THR A 191 -9.03 7.36 -10.97
C THR A 191 -8.80 8.56 -11.88
N GLY A 192 -8.62 8.29 -13.18
CA GLY A 192 -8.42 9.32 -14.19
C GLY A 192 -7.03 9.95 -14.17
N LYS A 193 -6.05 9.34 -13.48
CA LYS A 193 -4.65 9.76 -13.56
C LYS A 193 -4.17 9.82 -15.01
N LEU A 194 -3.28 10.76 -15.30
CA LEU A 194 -2.56 10.74 -16.57
C LEU A 194 -1.76 9.42 -16.68
N PRO A 195 -1.74 8.75 -17.85
CA PRO A 195 -0.86 7.62 -18.08
C PRO A 195 0.58 7.95 -17.71
N GLY A 196 1.26 7.05 -17.03
CA GLY A 196 2.62 7.27 -16.53
C GLY A 196 2.71 8.03 -15.20
N ARG A 197 1.60 8.43 -14.58
CA ARG A 197 1.62 9.03 -13.23
C ARG A 197 2.00 7.98 -12.20
N ILE A 198 3.06 8.27 -11.45
CA ILE A 198 3.56 7.46 -10.33
C ILE A 198 3.18 8.13 -9.00
N GLY A 199 2.64 7.34 -8.07
CA GLY A 199 2.28 7.78 -6.72
C GLY A 199 3.38 7.59 -5.67
N ASP A 200 2.98 7.65 -4.39
CA ASP A 200 3.86 7.44 -3.23
C ASP A 200 4.23 5.98 -2.98
N SER A 201 3.34 5.05 -3.34
CA SER A 201 3.44 3.63 -3.01
C SER A 201 4.76 2.96 -3.40
N PRO A 202 5.37 3.21 -4.57
CA PRO A 202 6.66 2.61 -4.94
C PRO A 202 7.87 3.43 -4.45
N VAL A 203 7.64 4.58 -3.80
CA VAL A 203 8.70 5.52 -3.39
C VAL A 203 9.07 5.25 -1.94
N LEU A 204 10.25 4.67 -1.75
CA LEU A 204 10.79 4.35 -0.43
C LEU A 204 10.88 5.61 0.44
N GLY A 205 10.31 5.54 1.64
CA GLY A 205 10.24 6.66 2.60
C GLY A 205 9.06 7.60 2.42
N ALA A 206 8.35 7.51 1.29
CA ALA A 206 7.05 8.15 1.10
C ALA A 206 5.92 7.18 1.47
N GLY A 207 5.69 6.16 0.63
CA GLY A 207 4.61 5.19 0.78
C GLY A 207 5.01 3.94 1.57
N THR A 208 6.27 3.50 1.45
CA THR A 208 6.75 2.22 2.02
C THR A 208 8.14 2.40 2.63
N TYR A 209 8.37 1.86 3.82
CA TYR A 209 9.72 1.73 4.38
C TYR A 209 9.77 0.71 5.51
N ALA A 210 10.91 0.05 5.68
CA ALA A 210 11.17 -0.87 6.79
C ALA A 210 12.65 -0.80 7.20
N ASP A 211 12.89 -0.78 8.51
CA ASP A 211 14.22 -0.77 9.11
C ASP A 211 14.14 -1.42 10.50
N ASN A 212 14.94 -2.46 10.75
CA ASN A 212 14.95 -3.16 12.04
C ASN A 212 15.35 -2.26 13.22
N GLU A 213 16.06 -1.14 12.98
CA GLU A 213 16.42 -0.19 14.04
C GLU A 213 15.25 0.67 14.51
N THR A 214 14.20 0.83 13.69
CA THR A 214 13.11 1.76 13.96
C THR A 214 11.73 1.12 13.84
N GLY A 215 11.43 0.49 12.71
CA GLY A 215 10.15 -0.11 12.42
C GLY A 215 9.83 -0.17 10.93
N ALA A 216 8.59 -0.52 10.61
CA ALA A 216 8.05 -0.58 9.26
C ALA A 216 6.75 0.21 9.17
N ALA A 217 6.52 0.88 8.04
CA ALA A 217 5.28 1.60 7.79
C ALA A 217 4.84 1.56 6.33
N SER A 218 3.53 1.62 6.12
CA SER A 218 2.86 1.70 4.82
C SER A 218 1.79 2.79 4.85
N ALA A 219 1.84 3.71 3.88
CA ALA A 219 0.93 4.84 3.77
C ALA A 219 -0.10 4.66 2.63
N THR A 220 -1.19 5.42 2.75
CA THR A 220 -2.27 5.50 1.75
C THR A 220 -2.84 6.91 1.76
N GLY A 221 -3.36 7.40 0.63
CA GLY A 221 -4.03 8.70 0.56
C GLY A 221 -3.61 9.51 -0.66
N HIS A 222 -3.56 10.83 -0.51
CA HIS A 222 -3.14 11.72 -1.59
C HIS A 222 -1.63 11.60 -1.85
N GLY A 223 -1.26 10.79 -2.83
CA GLY A 223 0.13 10.39 -3.08
C GLY A 223 1.10 11.54 -3.30
N GLU A 224 0.69 12.62 -3.96
CA GLU A 224 1.53 13.80 -4.16
C GLU A 224 1.88 14.49 -2.82
N SER A 225 0.93 14.55 -1.88
CA SER A 225 1.20 15.08 -0.54
C SER A 225 2.08 14.13 0.28
N ILE A 226 1.83 12.82 0.19
CA ILE A 226 2.62 11.79 0.89
C ILE A 226 4.08 11.83 0.43
N MET A 227 4.33 11.90 -0.88
CA MET A 227 5.66 12.05 -1.47
C MET A 227 6.32 13.37 -1.06
N ARG A 228 5.64 14.51 -1.25
CA ARG A 228 6.23 15.82 -0.95
C ARG A 228 6.54 16.00 0.54
N PHE A 229 5.84 15.28 1.41
CA PHE A 229 6.08 15.30 2.85
C PHE A 229 7.01 14.20 3.33
N ASN A 230 7.29 13.15 2.55
CA ASN A 230 8.02 11.94 3.00
C ASN A 230 7.42 11.34 4.27
N VAL A 231 6.11 11.06 4.25
CA VAL A 231 5.33 10.68 5.45
C VAL A 231 5.98 9.55 6.22
N VAL A 232 6.29 8.42 5.57
CA VAL A 232 6.84 7.25 6.26
C VAL A 232 8.20 7.55 6.89
N SER A 233 9.13 8.15 6.15
CA SER A 233 10.46 8.50 6.70
C SER A 233 10.36 9.48 7.87
N ARG A 234 9.41 10.43 7.84
CA ARG A 234 9.21 11.35 8.98
C ARG A 234 8.70 10.63 10.22
N VAL A 235 7.78 9.69 10.07
CA VAL A 235 7.28 8.88 11.20
C VAL A 235 8.42 8.11 11.84
N LEU A 236 9.21 7.40 11.04
CA LEU A 236 10.34 6.60 11.57
C LEU A 236 11.46 7.49 12.12
N ALA A 237 11.72 8.67 11.54
CA ALA A 237 12.69 9.62 12.08
C ALA A 237 12.26 10.20 13.45
N LEU A 238 10.97 10.46 13.66
CA LEU A 238 10.45 10.89 14.97
C LEU A 238 10.59 9.81 16.04
N MET A 239 10.55 8.54 15.64
CA MET A 239 10.84 7.39 16.51
C MET A 239 12.33 7.28 16.83
N GLN A 240 13.19 7.46 15.81
CA GLN A 240 14.64 7.28 15.95
C GLN A 240 15.30 8.41 16.75
N HIS A 241 14.86 9.65 16.54
CA HIS A 241 15.51 10.85 17.07
C HIS A 241 14.65 11.62 18.08
N GLY A 242 13.41 11.19 18.30
CA GLY A 242 12.51 11.78 19.28
C GLY A 242 12.13 10.79 20.38
N ASN A 243 11.35 11.26 21.34
CA ASN A 243 10.78 10.44 22.42
C ASN A 243 9.32 10.06 22.13
N HIS A 244 8.98 9.83 20.85
CA HIS A 244 7.62 9.49 20.44
C HIS A 244 7.39 7.99 20.52
N THR A 245 6.16 7.59 20.87
CA THR A 245 5.65 6.27 20.52
C THR A 245 5.26 6.25 19.04
N ILE A 246 5.13 5.05 18.45
CA ILE A 246 4.81 4.95 17.02
C ILE A 246 3.43 5.54 16.72
N GLN A 247 2.46 5.38 17.63
CA GLN A 247 1.15 6.03 17.51
C GLN A 247 1.28 7.56 17.48
N GLN A 248 2.01 8.16 18.44
CA GLN A 248 2.23 9.60 18.50
C GLN A 248 2.93 10.14 17.23
N ALA A 249 3.94 9.41 16.75
CA ALA A 249 4.67 9.79 15.54
C ALA A 249 3.75 9.76 14.31
N THR A 250 2.92 8.72 14.14
CA THR A 250 1.95 8.65 13.04
C THR A 250 0.93 9.79 13.09
N GLU A 251 0.34 10.06 14.27
CA GLU A 251 -0.63 11.14 14.47
C GLU A 251 -0.04 12.51 14.14
N GLN A 252 1.15 12.81 14.68
CA GLN A 252 1.80 14.09 14.46
C GLN A 252 2.08 14.32 12.97
N VAL A 253 2.71 13.36 12.29
CA VAL A 253 3.08 13.52 10.87
C VAL A 253 1.87 13.70 9.98
N LEU A 254 0.79 12.92 10.19
CA LEU A 254 -0.41 13.04 9.38
C LEU A 254 -1.14 14.35 9.62
N LEU A 255 -1.26 14.80 10.88
CA LEU A 255 -1.87 16.09 11.20
C LEU A 255 -1.08 17.27 10.61
N GLU A 256 0.26 17.23 10.67
CA GLU A 256 1.13 18.23 10.06
C GLU A 256 0.98 18.25 8.54
N MET A 257 0.97 17.07 7.89
CA MET A 257 0.76 16.96 6.45
C MET A 257 -0.61 17.54 6.06
N THR A 258 -1.67 17.15 6.75
CA THR A 258 -3.03 17.63 6.47
C THR A 258 -3.16 19.12 6.67
N LYS A 259 -2.59 19.68 7.74
CA LYS A 259 -2.57 21.13 7.95
C LYS A 259 -1.80 21.87 6.84
N ARG A 260 -0.70 21.29 6.36
CA ARG A 260 0.19 21.93 5.37
C ARG A 260 -0.37 21.90 3.95
N PHE A 261 -1.00 20.80 3.55
CA PHE A 261 -1.45 20.58 2.17
C PHE A 261 -2.97 20.65 2.00
N ASN A 262 -3.73 20.69 3.10
CA ASN A 262 -5.19 20.57 3.09
C ASN A 262 -5.66 19.26 2.41
N GLU A 263 -4.89 18.20 2.60
CA GLU A 263 -5.11 16.88 2.01
C GLU A 263 -5.06 15.79 3.08
N THR A 264 -5.73 14.66 2.83
CA THR A 264 -5.83 13.58 3.82
C THR A 264 -5.02 12.35 3.44
N ALA A 265 -4.61 11.59 4.46
CA ALA A 265 -3.93 10.31 4.30
C ALA A 265 -4.26 9.36 5.45
N GLY A 266 -3.73 8.15 5.36
CA GLY A 266 -3.67 7.14 6.39
C GLY A 266 -2.31 6.45 6.39
N ILE A 267 -1.96 5.85 7.52
CA ILE A 267 -0.74 5.08 7.69
C ILE A 267 -0.99 3.93 8.68
N ILE A 268 -0.34 2.81 8.42
CA ILE A 268 -0.09 1.76 9.42
C ILE A 268 1.41 1.67 9.67
N ALA A 269 1.80 1.38 10.91
CA ALA A 269 3.19 1.20 11.30
C ALA A 269 3.34 0.19 12.44
N ILE A 270 4.49 -0.48 12.48
CA ILE A 270 4.94 -1.34 13.58
C ILE A 270 6.36 -0.90 13.96
N ASP A 271 6.62 -0.63 15.24
CA ASP A 271 7.97 -0.33 15.71
C ASP A 271 8.80 -1.60 16.00
N TYR A 272 10.10 -1.44 16.24
CA TYR A 272 11.04 -2.53 16.55
C TYR A 272 10.68 -3.34 17.83
N ARG A 273 9.73 -2.89 18.65
CA ARG A 273 9.22 -3.61 19.83
C ARG A 273 7.91 -4.33 19.55
N GLY A 274 7.32 -4.10 18.38
CA GLY A 274 6.01 -4.62 17.99
C GLY A 274 4.85 -3.72 18.41
N GLU A 275 5.07 -2.47 18.82
CA GLU A 275 3.97 -1.54 19.08
C GLU A 275 3.36 -1.06 17.75
N LEU A 276 2.04 -0.80 17.75
CA LEU A 276 1.30 -0.45 16.54
C LEU A 276 1.01 1.04 16.47
N GLY A 277 1.17 1.62 15.28
CA GLY A 277 0.67 2.94 14.92
C GLY A 277 -0.39 2.82 13.83
N ILE A 278 -1.61 3.27 14.09
CA ILE A 278 -2.70 3.30 13.11
C ILE A 278 -3.31 4.69 13.16
N CYS A 279 -3.15 5.46 12.09
CA CYS A 279 -3.66 6.83 12.03
C CYS A 279 -4.17 7.16 10.63
N PHE A 280 -5.22 7.96 10.55
CA PHE A 280 -5.71 8.55 9.31
C PHE A 280 -6.44 9.86 9.58
N THR A 281 -6.29 10.82 8.68
CA THR A 281 -6.99 12.12 8.70
C THR A 281 -8.15 12.16 7.71
N SER A 282 -8.28 11.12 6.88
CA SER A 282 -9.43 10.91 6.00
C SER A 282 -10.67 10.52 6.82
N LYS A 283 -11.84 10.45 6.17
CA LYS A 283 -13.08 10.03 6.86
C LYS A 283 -12.97 8.60 7.41
N ARG A 284 -12.34 7.69 6.66
CA ARG A 284 -12.25 6.25 6.98
C ARG A 284 -10.97 5.65 6.44
N MET A 285 -10.40 4.67 7.14
CA MET A 285 -9.37 3.80 6.62
C MET A 285 -9.63 2.38 7.08
N SER A 286 -9.81 1.45 6.14
CA SER A 286 -9.95 0.03 6.50
C SER A 286 -8.61 -0.56 6.92
N TRP A 287 -8.56 -1.24 8.06
CA TRP A 287 -7.36 -1.88 8.60
C TRP A 287 -7.70 -3.14 9.38
N ALA A 288 -6.73 -4.04 9.50
CA ALA A 288 -6.79 -5.18 10.39
C ALA A 288 -5.38 -5.60 10.83
N TYR A 289 -5.26 -6.21 12.00
CA TYR A 289 -4.04 -6.90 12.38
C TYR A 289 -4.33 -8.22 13.07
N GLN A 290 -3.42 -9.17 12.88
CA GLN A 290 -3.40 -10.43 13.59
C GLN A 290 -2.15 -10.46 14.49
N ARG A 291 -2.37 -10.77 15.77
CA ARG A 291 -1.32 -10.94 16.78
C ARG A 291 -1.69 -12.11 17.69
N GLY A 292 -0.92 -13.19 17.63
CA GLY A 292 -1.31 -14.43 18.31
C GLY A 292 -2.65 -14.92 17.76
N ASP A 293 -3.56 -15.29 18.65
CA ASP A 293 -4.92 -15.73 18.30
C ASP A 293 -5.90 -14.56 18.06
N GLU A 294 -5.46 -13.32 18.30
CA GLU A 294 -6.33 -12.15 18.21
C GLU A 294 -6.33 -11.52 16.81
N LEU A 295 -7.54 -11.36 16.25
CA LEU A 295 -7.78 -10.64 15.00
C LEU A 295 -8.57 -9.37 15.27
N HIS A 296 -7.95 -8.23 15.05
CA HIS A 296 -8.56 -6.91 15.23
C HIS A 296 -8.82 -6.25 13.88
N CYS A 297 -9.87 -5.43 13.78
CA CYS A 297 -10.17 -4.68 12.55
C CYS A 297 -10.87 -3.35 12.85
N GLY A 298 -10.68 -2.38 11.96
CA GLY A 298 -11.38 -1.10 11.99
C GLY A 298 -11.57 -0.50 10.61
N VAL A 299 -12.38 0.55 10.55
CA VAL A 299 -12.63 1.36 9.34
C VAL A 299 -12.84 2.83 9.69
N ASP A 300 -13.45 3.09 10.86
CA ASP A 300 -13.74 4.42 11.39
C ASP A 300 -12.72 4.85 12.44
#